data_AF-A0A7U9T2K7-F1
#
_entry.id   AF-A0A7U9T2K7-F1
#
_cell.length_a   1.000
_cell.length_b   1.000
_cell.length_c   1.000
_cell.angle_alpha   90.00
_cell.angle_beta   90.00
_cell.angle_gamma   90.00
#
_symmetry.space_group_name_H-M   'P 1'
#
loop_
_entity.id
_entity.type
_entity.pdbx_description
1 polymer ?
#
loop_
_entity_poly.entity_id
_entity_poly.type
_entity_poly.pdbx_seq_one_letter_code
_entity_poly.pdbx_strand_id
1 'polypeptide(L)' 'MRILVLNGSPRPKGNTKQMVDAFREGAESAGHKADVGKNYIHRVILP' A
#
# COMPACT_ATOMS: atom_id res chain seq x y z
N MET A 1 10.92 -13.13 1.81
CA MET A 1 9.52 -13.59 1.64
C MET A 1 8.85 -12.83 0.49
N ARG A 2 7.69 -13.29 0.01
CA ARG A 2 6.80 -12.51 -0.86
C ARG A 2 5.66 -11.94 -0.01
N ILE A 3 5.47 -10.64 -0.03
CA ILE A 3 4.51 -9.90 0.81
C ILE A 3 3.57 -9.15 -0.12
N LEU A 4 2.27 -9.27 0.09
CA LEU A 4 1.25 -8.47 -0.58
C LEU A 4 0.67 -7.47 0.42
N VAL A 5 0.85 -6.18 0.17
CA VAL A 5 0.29 -5.11 0.98
C VAL A 5 -0.99 -4.62 0.33
N LEU A 6 -2.12 -4.75 1.02
CA LEU A 6 -3.42 -4.27 0.55
C LEU A 6 -3.69 -2.88 1.11
N ASN A 7 -3.53 -1.85 0.27
CA ASN A 7 -3.85 -0.48 0.66
C ASN A 7 -5.29 -0.14 0.25
N GLY A 8 -6.18 0.03 1.24
CA GLY A 8 -7.56 0.45 1.04
C GLY A 8 -7.79 1.95 1.14
N SER A 9 -6.77 2.75 1.42
CA SER A 9 -6.92 4.20 1.54
C SER A 9 -7.14 4.83 0.16
N PRO A 10 -8.19 5.65 -0.01
CA PRO A 10 -8.43 6.33 -1.26
C PRO A 10 -7.57 7.59 -1.44
N ARG A 11 -6.84 7.99 -0.41
CA ARG A 11 -6.07 9.24 -0.39
C ARG A 11 -4.68 8.99 -0.99
N PRO A 12 -4.40 9.42 -2.24
CA PRO A 12 -3.12 9.12 -2.90
C PRO A 12 -1.91 9.78 -2.23
N LYS A 13 -2.12 10.83 -1.44
CA LYS A 13 -1.09 11.54 -0.67
C LYS A 13 -1.32 11.45 0.85
N GLY A 14 -2.15 10.49 1.31
CA GLY A 14 -2.50 10.36 2.73
C GLY A 14 -1.47 9.55 3.52
N ASN A 15 -1.59 9.61 4.86
CA ASN A 15 -0.67 8.95 5.80
C ASN A 15 -0.56 7.43 5.55
N THR A 16 -1.66 6.76 5.19
CA THR A 16 -1.64 5.32 4.88
C THR A 16 -0.73 5.00 3.70
N LYS A 17 -0.69 5.85 2.67
CA LYS A 17 0.22 5.65 1.52
C LYS A 17 1.68 5.76 1.97
N GLN A 18 2.01 6.78 2.78
CA GLN A 18 3.36 6.97 3.29
C GLN A 18 3.81 5.81 4.19
N MET A 19 2.92 5.29 5.05
CA MET A 19 3.19 4.13 5.88
C MET A 19 3.44 2.86 5.05
N VAL A 20 2.65 2.64 4.00
CA VAL A 20 2.84 1.52 3.07
C VAL A 20 4.17 1.63 2.33
N ASP A 21 4.58 2.85 1.96
CA ASP A 21 5.87 3.09 1.31
C ASP A 21 7.04 2.79 2.25
N ALA A 22 7.01 3.33 3.48
CA ALA A 22 8.03 3.07 4.48
C ALA A 22 8.14 1.57 4.82
N PHE A 23 7.01 0.87 4.93
CA PHE A 23 7.01 -0.58 5.12
C PHE A 23 7.66 -1.32 3.94
N ARG A 24 7.33 -0.94 2.71
CA ARG A 24 7.89 -1.54 1.50
C ARG A 24 9.41 -1.37 1.46
N GLU A 25 9.90 -0.17 1.72
CA GLU A 25 11.33 0.15 1.78
C GLU A 25 12.05 -0.70 2.84
N GLY A 26 11.47 -0.83 4.03
CA GLY A 26 12.01 -1.68 5.09
C GLY A 26 12.03 -3.17 4.72
N ALA A 27 10.97 -3.66 4.08
CA ALA A 27 10.87 -5.05 3.64
C ALA A 27 11.88 -5.37 2.53
N GLU A 28 12.03 -4.48 1.54
CA GLU A 28 13.03 -4.61 0.48
C GLU A 28 14.45 -4.60 1.04
N SER A 29 14.74 -3.72 2.00
CA SER A 29 16.04 -3.64 2.70
C SER A 29 16.36 -4.92 3.49
N ALA A 30 15.34 -5.63 3.99
CA ALA A 30 15.49 -6.93 4.67
C ALA A 30 15.58 -8.13 3.71
N GLY A 31 15.68 -7.91 2.39
CA GLY A 31 15.74 -8.98 1.39
C GLY A 31 14.39 -9.65 1.13
N HIS A 32 13.28 -8.96 1.36
CA HIS A 32 11.95 -9.43 1.02
C HIS A 32 11.41 -8.71 -0.23
N LYS A 33 10.49 -9.36 -0.93
CA LYS A 33 9.76 -8.75 -2.04
C LYS A 33 8.38 -8.33 -1.55
N ALA A 34 8.05 -7.04 -1.67
CA ALA A 34 6.77 -6.48 -1.25
C ALA A 34 6.06 -5.83 -2.44
N ASP A 35 4.89 -6.38 -2.80
CA ASP A 35 4.02 -5.86 -3.85
C ASP A 35 2.83 -5.14 -3.20
N VAL A 36 2.45 -3.97 -3.73
CA VAL A 36 1.34 -3.16 -3.18
C VAL A 36 0.13 -3.26 -4.08
N GLY A 37 -0.91 -3.94 -3.59
CA GLY A 37 -2.23 -4.00 -4.22
C GLY A 37 -3.06 -2.76 -3.86
N LYS A 38 -3.67 -2.13 -4.87
CA LYS A 38 -4.67 -1.07 -4.65
C LYS A 38 -6.05 -1.71 -4.49
N ASN A 39 -6.64 -1.56 -3.32
CA ASN A 39 -8.06 -1.87 -3.14
C ASN A 39 -8.88 -0.65 -3.58
N TYR A 40 -9.48 -0.73 -4.77
CA TYR A 40 -10.37 0.29 -5.32
C TYR A 40 -11.77 0.21 -4.69
N ILE A 41 -11.88 0.36 -3.37
CA ILE A 41 -13.20 0.50 -2.71
C ILE A 41 -13.83 1.88 -3.00
N HIS A 42 -13.07 2.79 -3.62
CA HIS A 42 -13.52 4.15 -3.91
C HIS A 42 -14.42 4.30 -5.14
N ARG A 43 -14.67 3.23 -5.91
CA ARG A 43 -15.58 3.30 -7.07
C ARG A 43 -17.08 3.25 -6.70
N VAL A 44 -17.40 3.15 -5.41
CA VAL A 44 -18.80 3.06 -4.91
C VAL A 44 -19.21 4.29 -4.08
N ILE A 45 -18.28 5.15 -3.67
CA ILE A 45 -18.57 6.26 -2.74
C ILE A 45 -17.88 7.55 -3.20
N LEU A 46 -18.12 7.96 -4.43
CA LEU A 46 -18.04 9.37 -4.87
C LEU A 46 -19.12 9.54 -5.96
N PRO A 47 -19.94 10.60 -5.93
CA PRO A 47 -20.84 10.93 -7.03
C PRO A 47 -20.07 11.23 -8.32
#